data_AF-A0A6A5ZW62-F1
#
_entry.id   AF-A0A6A5ZW62-F1
#
_cell.length_a   1.000
_cell.length_b   1.000
_cell.length_c   1.000
_cell.angle_alpha   90.00
_cell.angle_beta   90.00
_cell.angle_gamma   90.00
#
_symmetry.space_group_name_H-M   'P 1'
#
loop_
_entity.id
_entity.type
_entity.pdbx_description
1 polymer ?
#
loop_
_entity_poly.entity_id
_entity_poly.type
_entity_poly.pdbx_seq_one_letter_code
_entity_poly.pdbx_strand_id
1 'polypeptide(L)'
;MKLRILLNTSSLAPSVSACFSHSQHARRDVSPLQRRILSPVGKTVITNISVFDGYEMTPSRTVIIEGEKNGSYDTRCQRHGTFHYLIPGLIDSHLHLNVPSHLEVLTSYGITTAFQMSCHNDTQCAMFKGHPDLCDSSLQAYQPSGQAVITQAVDYVFSNNSDYFKITVETNGPSPSSQAELVPAAHDIGQQTMSHCADMKSYLQTIESGSNGLQHIPQNGILNTSAIEQMLRQHQYTTPTMTVFEYDLSNTQAAARLGANGSFEYGRANVALLHSFGVPILAGTDAAGTITARWPILRARWILRRYG
;
A
#
# COMPACT_ATOMS: atom_id res chain seq x y z
N MET A 1 -50.50 -28.53 11.40
CA MET A 1 -49.50 -27.59 11.93
C MET A 1 -48.45 -27.37 10.83
N LYS A 2 -48.57 -26.26 10.07
CA LYS A 2 -47.72 -25.97 8.89
C LYS A 2 -46.51 -25.13 9.33
N LEU A 3 -45.32 -25.65 9.10
CA LEU A 3 -44.04 -24.99 9.36
C LEU A 3 -43.77 -23.96 8.25
N ARG A 4 -43.75 -22.66 8.59
CA ARG A 4 -43.30 -21.59 7.69
C ARG A 4 -41.81 -21.38 7.91
N ILE A 5 -41.02 -21.71 6.89
CA ILE A 5 -39.61 -21.32 6.80
C ILE A 5 -39.57 -19.85 6.36
N LEU A 6 -39.17 -18.97 7.26
CA LEU A 6 -38.86 -17.58 6.94
C LEU A 6 -37.45 -17.54 6.32
N LEU A 7 -37.40 -17.37 5.00
CA LEU A 7 -36.19 -16.96 4.29
C LEU A 7 -35.91 -15.51 4.70
N ASN A 8 -34.92 -15.31 5.56
CA ASN A 8 -34.43 -13.99 5.91
C ASN A 8 -33.51 -13.54 4.78
N THR A 9 -34.02 -12.68 3.90
CA THR A 9 -33.20 -11.98 2.89
C THR A 9 -32.41 -10.90 3.61
N SER A 10 -31.20 -11.24 4.06
CA SER A 10 -30.23 -10.27 4.58
C SER A 10 -29.86 -9.29 3.47
N SER A 11 -30.34 -8.05 3.61
CA SER A 11 -29.93 -6.91 2.80
C SER A 11 -28.44 -6.63 3.05
N LEU A 12 -27.63 -6.72 1.99
CA LEU A 12 -26.24 -6.25 1.99
C LEU A 12 -26.24 -4.75 2.37
N ALA A 13 -25.60 -4.43 3.49
CA ALA A 13 -25.45 -3.06 3.97
C ALA A 13 -24.49 -2.25 3.06
N PRO A 14 -24.67 -0.93 2.91
CA PRO A 14 -23.91 -0.08 2.00
C PRO A 14 -22.43 0.16 2.37
N SER A 15 -21.94 -0.38 3.49
CA SER A 15 -20.55 -0.24 3.97
C SER A 15 -19.50 -0.97 3.11
N VAL A 16 -19.93 -1.80 2.15
CA VAL A 16 -19.06 -2.56 1.24
C VAL A 16 -18.57 -1.71 0.05
N SER A 17 -19.13 -0.51 -0.14
CA SER A 17 -19.03 0.18 -1.43
C SER A 17 -17.67 0.82 -1.72
N ALA A 18 -16.92 1.35 -0.75
CA ALA A 18 -15.73 2.15 -1.05
C ALA A 18 -14.55 1.32 -1.59
N CYS A 19 -14.12 0.27 -0.88
CA CYS A 19 -13.08 -0.64 -1.37
C CYS A 19 -13.52 -1.41 -2.63
N PHE A 20 -14.81 -1.76 -2.71
CA PHE A 20 -15.35 -2.42 -3.91
C PHE A 20 -15.35 -1.50 -5.12
N SER A 21 -15.56 -0.19 -4.95
CA SER A 21 -15.62 0.81 -6.04
C SER A 21 -14.29 0.99 -6.77
N HIS A 22 -13.15 0.69 -6.13
CA HIS A 22 -11.83 0.66 -6.79
C HIS A 22 -11.55 -0.67 -7.51
N SER A 23 -12.19 -1.77 -7.09
CA SER A 23 -11.96 -3.11 -7.65
C SER A 23 -12.68 -3.42 -8.97
N GLN A 24 -13.59 -2.56 -9.42
CA GLN A 24 -14.41 -2.80 -10.62
C GLN A 24 -13.72 -2.39 -11.92
N HIS A 25 -12.74 -3.18 -12.37
CA HIS A 25 -12.18 -3.09 -13.72
C HIS A 25 -12.21 -4.44 -14.46
N ALA A 26 -12.56 -4.39 -15.75
CA ALA A 26 -12.83 -5.55 -16.58
C ALA A 26 -11.58 -6.40 -16.86
N ARG A 27 -11.72 -7.73 -16.76
CA ARG A 27 -10.68 -8.72 -17.06
C ARG A 27 -10.33 -8.71 -18.56
N ARG A 28 -9.04 -8.65 -18.90
CA ARG A 28 -8.51 -9.12 -20.20
C ARG A 28 -7.15 -9.80 -20.02
N ASP A 29 -6.89 -10.75 -20.91
CA ASP A 29 -5.70 -11.61 -20.97
C ASP A 29 -4.40 -10.79 -20.95
N VAL A 30 -3.53 -11.13 -20.01
CA VAL A 30 -2.14 -10.66 -19.97
C VAL A 30 -1.32 -11.66 -20.78
N SER A 31 -0.61 -11.19 -21.81
CA SER A 31 0.37 -12.01 -22.52
C SER A 31 1.41 -12.58 -21.55
N PRO A 32 1.92 -13.80 -21.75
CA PRO A 32 2.82 -14.43 -20.81
C PRO A 32 4.16 -13.68 -20.79
N LEU A 33 4.36 -12.84 -19.78
CA LEU A 33 5.68 -12.31 -19.45
C LEU A 33 6.53 -13.47 -18.93
N GLN A 34 7.74 -13.60 -19.47
CA GLN A 34 8.64 -14.73 -19.21
C GLN A 34 8.80 -14.98 -17.70
N ARG A 35 8.35 -16.16 -17.24
CA ARG A 35 8.77 -16.74 -15.96
C ARG A 35 10.29 -16.67 -15.89
N ARG A 36 10.82 -15.95 -14.90
CA ARG A 36 12.24 -16.06 -14.56
C ARG A 36 12.47 -17.49 -14.06
N ILE A 37 13.45 -18.16 -14.64
CA ILE A 37 13.96 -19.43 -14.12
C ILE A 37 14.76 -19.07 -12.87
N LEU A 38 14.41 -19.70 -11.74
CA LEU A 38 15.18 -19.66 -10.50
C LEU A 38 16.67 -19.78 -10.82
N SER A 39 17.45 -18.72 -10.56
CA SER A 39 18.89 -18.91 -10.44
C SER A 39 19.10 -19.73 -9.17
N PRO A 40 19.93 -20.80 -9.19
CA PRO A 40 20.22 -21.57 -7.98
C PRO A 40 20.62 -20.62 -6.84
N VAL A 41 20.23 -20.96 -5.61
CA VAL A 41 20.74 -20.31 -4.39
C VAL A 41 22.26 -20.39 -4.45
N GLY A 42 22.85 -19.29 -4.87
CA GLY A 42 24.18 -19.25 -5.38
C GLY A 42 24.70 -17.86 -5.18
N LYS A 43 26.00 -17.78 -4.95
CA LYS A 43 26.66 -16.50 -4.80
C LYS A 43 26.45 -15.67 -6.05
N THR A 44 26.07 -14.41 -5.93
CA THR A 44 26.00 -13.46 -7.04
C THR A 44 26.95 -12.32 -6.78
N VAL A 45 27.88 -12.08 -7.71
CA VAL A 45 28.82 -10.96 -7.63
C VAL A 45 28.45 -9.93 -8.69
N ILE A 46 28.19 -8.71 -8.24
CA ILE A 46 27.91 -7.53 -9.06
C ILE A 46 29.07 -6.55 -8.87
N THR A 47 29.86 -6.34 -9.92
CA THR A 47 31.06 -5.48 -9.87
C THR A 47 30.79 -4.12 -10.48
N ASN A 48 31.56 -3.11 -10.06
CA ASN A 48 31.55 -1.76 -10.62
C ASN A 48 30.17 -1.08 -10.56
N ILE A 49 29.52 -1.12 -9.39
CA ILE A 49 28.18 -0.56 -9.19
C ILE A 49 28.17 0.44 -8.04
N SER A 50 27.48 1.57 -8.22
CA SER A 50 27.13 2.49 -7.14
C SER A 50 25.87 2.01 -6.44
N VAL A 51 25.88 1.94 -5.12
CA VAL A 51 24.76 1.44 -4.32
C VAL A 51 24.07 2.62 -3.66
N PHE A 52 22.74 2.68 -3.70
CA PHE A 52 21.97 3.60 -2.89
C PHE A 52 21.83 3.05 -1.47
N ASP A 53 22.29 3.80 -0.48
CA ASP A 53 22.26 3.39 0.93
C ASP A 53 21.00 3.82 1.68
N GLY A 54 20.09 4.54 0.99
CA GLY A 54 18.91 5.16 1.58
C GLY A 54 18.97 6.69 1.59
N TYR A 55 20.16 7.27 1.42
CA TYR A 55 20.37 8.72 1.43
C TYR A 55 21.11 9.20 0.19
N GLU A 56 22.15 8.48 -0.23
CA GLU A 56 22.96 8.84 -1.39
C GLU A 56 23.50 7.63 -2.16
N MET A 57 24.09 7.89 -3.32
CA MET A 57 24.78 6.87 -4.10
C MET A 57 26.23 6.76 -3.62
N THR A 58 26.63 5.56 -3.21
CA THR A 58 28.03 5.31 -2.85
C THR A 58 28.96 5.40 -4.07
N PRO A 59 30.27 5.61 -3.86
CA PRO A 59 31.27 5.30 -4.87
C PRO A 59 31.12 3.88 -5.40
N SER A 60 31.60 3.65 -6.64
CA SER A 60 31.51 2.35 -7.29
C SER A 60 32.23 1.27 -6.47
N ARG A 61 31.55 0.14 -6.27
CA ARG A 61 32.02 -0.98 -5.46
C ARG A 61 31.58 -2.32 -6.05
N THR A 62 32.07 -3.40 -5.46
CA THR A 62 31.56 -4.75 -5.70
C THR A 62 30.56 -5.12 -4.61
N VAL A 63 29.42 -5.67 -5.02
CA VAL A 63 28.38 -6.21 -4.14
C VAL A 63 28.34 -7.72 -4.32
N ILE A 64 28.26 -8.44 -3.21
CA ILE A 64 28.24 -9.89 -3.18
C ILE A 64 27.01 -10.32 -2.38
N ILE A 65 26.18 -11.14 -3.02
CA ILE A 65 24.95 -11.68 -2.46
C ILE A 65 25.18 -13.18 -2.27
N GLU A 66 25.07 -13.69 -1.05
CA GLU A 66 25.20 -15.12 -0.74
C GLU A 66 23.89 -15.61 -0.11
N GLY A 67 23.11 -16.38 -0.87
CA GLY A 67 21.77 -16.79 -0.42
C GLY A 67 20.83 -15.58 -0.27
N GLU A 68 19.98 -15.58 0.76
CA GLU A 68 19.03 -14.49 1.06
C GLU A 68 19.65 -13.31 1.83
N LYS A 69 20.99 -13.30 2.02
CA LYS A 69 21.71 -12.24 2.75
C LYS A 69 22.95 -11.76 2.00
N ASN A 70 23.38 -10.54 2.31
CA ASN A 70 24.65 -10.00 1.83
C ASN A 70 25.80 -10.86 2.36
N GLY A 71 26.65 -11.35 1.46
CA GLY A 71 27.71 -12.31 1.76
C GLY A 71 29.12 -11.80 1.49
N SER A 72 30.12 -12.55 1.95
CA SER A 72 31.55 -12.25 1.79
C SER A 72 32.11 -12.80 0.46
N TYR A 73 33.41 -12.67 0.14
CA TYR A 73 34.02 -12.82 -1.21
C TYR A 73 34.24 -14.29 -1.70
N ASP A 74 33.90 -14.62 -2.96
CA ASP A 74 34.21 -15.88 -3.72
C ASP A 74 33.87 -15.60 -5.20
N THR A 75 34.77 -16.00 -6.08
CA THR A 75 34.98 -15.49 -7.44
C THR A 75 34.22 -16.26 -8.53
N ARG A 76 33.25 -17.11 -8.17
CA ARG A 76 32.69 -18.10 -9.11
C ARG A 76 31.38 -17.73 -9.82
N CYS A 77 30.83 -16.54 -9.58
CA CYS A 77 29.59 -16.12 -10.26
C CYS A 77 29.58 -14.61 -10.52
N GLN A 78 30.31 -14.18 -11.55
CA GLN A 78 30.27 -12.79 -12.01
C GLN A 78 29.11 -12.61 -13.00
N ARG A 79 28.14 -11.77 -12.64
CA ARG A 79 27.31 -11.09 -13.66
C ARG A 79 27.88 -9.70 -13.83
N HIS A 80 28.49 -9.43 -14.98
CA HIS A 80 28.88 -8.07 -15.37
C HIS A 80 27.60 -7.31 -15.69
N GLY A 81 27.08 -6.56 -14.72
CA GLY A 81 25.98 -5.66 -14.97
C GLY A 81 26.46 -4.52 -15.88
N THR A 82 25.74 -4.27 -16.98
CA THR A 82 25.80 -2.99 -17.71
C THR A 82 25.17 -1.83 -16.91
N PHE A 83 24.69 -2.12 -15.70
CA PHE A 83 23.96 -1.22 -14.82
C PHE A 83 24.93 -0.53 -13.85
N HIS A 84 24.87 0.80 -13.81
CA HIS A 84 25.78 1.63 -13.01
C HIS A 84 25.28 1.85 -11.57
N TYR A 85 24.00 1.55 -11.28
CA TYR A 85 23.36 1.85 -10.01
C TYR A 85 22.55 0.66 -9.50
N LEU A 86 22.65 0.40 -8.20
CA LEU A 86 21.86 -0.58 -7.46
C LEU A 86 21.07 0.15 -6.38
N ILE A 87 19.75 -0.04 -6.36
CA ILE A 87 18.88 0.46 -5.29
C ILE A 87 18.22 -0.73 -4.58
N PRO A 88 17.79 -0.57 -3.31
CA PRO A 88 16.92 -1.54 -2.66
C PRO A 88 15.66 -1.80 -3.49
N GLY A 89 15.10 -3.00 -3.36
CA GLY A 89 13.81 -3.32 -3.95
C GLY A 89 12.73 -2.34 -3.48
N LEU A 90 11.84 -1.97 -4.39
CA LEU A 90 10.82 -0.96 -4.11
C LEU A 90 9.70 -1.57 -3.26
N ILE A 91 9.07 -0.73 -2.44
CA ILE A 91 7.94 -1.09 -1.58
C ILE A 91 6.72 -0.29 -2.04
N ASP A 92 5.62 -0.99 -2.30
CA ASP A 92 4.31 -0.35 -2.44
C ASP A 92 3.53 -0.53 -1.14
N SER A 93 3.35 0.57 -0.39
CA SER A 93 2.71 0.55 0.93
C SER A 93 1.18 0.62 0.88
N HIS A 94 0.55 0.65 -0.29
CA HIS A 94 -0.90 0.56 -0.40
C HIS A 94 -1.34 0.04 -1.76
N LEU A 95 -1.83 -1.18 -1.82
CA LEU A 95 -2.45 -1.73 -3.03
C LEU A 95 -3.50 -2.81 -2.73
N HIS A 96 -4.16 -3.28 -3.78
CA HIS A 96 -5.25 -4.24 -3.72
C HIS A 96 -5.08 -5.38 -4.76
N LEU A 97 -4.36 -6.43 -4.36
CA LEU A 97 -4.20 -7.69 -5.09
C LEU A 97 -5.52 -8.47 -5.13
N ASN A 98 -5.81 -9.04 -6.30
CA ASN A 98 -6.99 -9.90 -6.51
C ASN A 98 -6.61 -11.26 -7.10
N VAL A 99 -5.53 -11.33 -7.88
CA VAL A 99 -5.04 -12.55 -8.53
C VAL A 99 -3.51 -12.64 -8.46
N PRO A 100 -2.92 -13.85 -8.39
CA PRO A 100 -1.47 -14.01 -8.25
C PRO A 100 -0.64 -13.36 -9.36
N SER A 101 -1.18 -13.24 -10.57
CA SER A 101 -0.47 -12.58 -11.69
C SER A 101 -0.17 -11.10 -11.44
N HIS A 102 -0.85 -10.44 -10.49
CA HIS A 102 -0.48 -9.09 -10.07
C HIS A 102 0.92 -9.04 -9.45
N LEU A 103 1.37 -10.10 -8.77
CA LEU A 103 2.71 -10.16 -8.20
C LEU A 103 3.79 -10.16 -9.30
N GLU A 104 3.54 -10.81 -10.43
CA GLU A 104 4.43 -10.79 -11.60
C GLU A 104 4.56 -9.37 -12.16
N VAL A 105 3.44 -8.64 -12.26
CA VAL A 105 3.43 -7.24 -12.71
C VAL A 105 4.23 -6.36 -11.75
N LEU A 106 3.98 -6.44 -10.44
CA LEU A 106 4.70 -5.67 -9.43
C LEU A 106 6.22 -5.95 -9.48
N THR A 107 6.59 -7.23 -9.53
CA THR A 107 7.98 -7.67 -9.62
C THR A 107 8.67 -7.12 -10.87
N SER A 108 7.94 -7.05 -12.00
CA SER A 108 8.49 -6.51 -13.26
C SER A 108 8.84 -5.02 -13.19
N TYR A 109 8.21 -4.26 -12.28
CA TYR A 109 8.53 -2.86 -11.97
C TYR A 109 9.59 -2.70 -10.87
N GLY A 110 10.14 -3.80 -10.34
CA GLY A 110 11.13 -3.77 -9.27
C GLY A 110 10.53 -3.61 -7.86
N ILE A 111 9.21 -3.77 -7.71
CA ILE A 111 8.56 -3.90 -6.40
C ILE A 111 8.90 -5.29 -5.83
N THR A 112 9.46 -5.32 -4.64
CA THR A 112 9.79 -6.57 -3.92
C THR A 112 8.91 -6.80 -2.69
N THR A 113 8.25 -5.74 -2.21
CA THR A 113 7.34 -5.82 -1.06
C THR A 113 6.07 -5.02 -1.33
N ALA A 114 4.93 -5.65 -1.09
CA ALA A 114 3.60 -5.10 -1.31
C ALA A 114 2.77 -5.10 -0.04
N PHE A 115 2.05 -4.02 0.21
CA PHE A 115 1.12 -3.93 1.31
C PHE A 115 -0.31 -4.14 0.82
N GLN A 116 -0.85 -5.33 1.08
CA GLN A 116 -2.23 -5.67 0.72
C GLN A 116 -3.21 -4.97 1.65
N MET A 117 -3.73 -3.83 1.21
CA MET A 117 -4.63 -3.00 2.00
C MET A 117 -6.11 -3.40 1.90
N SER A 118 -6.41 -4.59 1.36
CA SER A 118 -7.77 -5.13 1.27
C SER A 118 -7.77 -6.66 1.24
N CYS A 119 -8.10 -7.31 2.36
CA CYS A 119 -8.30 -8.76 2.40
C CYS A 119 -9.68 -9.12 2.94
N HIS A 120 -10.49 -9.74 2.08
CA HIS A 120 -11.85 -10.18 2.40
C HIS A 120 -11.97 -11.70 2.54
N ASN A 121 -10.99 -12.43 2.04
CA ASN A 121 -10.96 -13.88 2.07
C ASN A 121 -9.52 -14.32 2.38
N ASP A 122 -9.30 -14.77 3.61
CA ASP A 122 -7.98 -15.12 4.12
C ASP A 122 -7.32 -16.21 3.26
N THR A 123 -8.10 -17.16 2.74
CA THR A 123 -7.60 -18.21 1.83
C THR A 123 -7.11 -17.62 0.51
N GLN A 124 -7.81 -16.63 -0.04
CA GLN A 124 -7.38 -15.95 -1.25
C GLN A 124 -6.11 -15.13 -1.02
N CYS A 125 -6.06 -14.38 0.08
CA CYS A 125 -4.92 -13.51 0.37
C CYS A 125 -3.67 -14.32 0.71
N ALA A 126 -3.82 -15.48 1.37
CA ALA A 126 -2.70 -16.39 1.63
C ALA A 126 -1.96 -16.81 0.35
N MET A 127 -2.61 -16.78 -0.81
CA MET A 127 -1.97 -17.06 -2.09
C MET A 127 -0.96 -15.98 -2.52
N PHE A 128 -0.93 -14.81 -1.88
CA PHE A 128 -0.02 -13.71 -2.23
C PHE A 128 1.31 -13.71 -1.45
N LYS A 129 1.51 -14.69 -0.56
CA LYS A 129 2.75 -14.86 0.22
C LYS A 129 3.59 -16.02 -0.29
N GLY A 130 4.90 -15.95 -0.01
CA GLY A 130 5.80 -17.11 -0.14
C GLY A 130 6.15 -17.51 -1.57
N HIS A 131 6.13 -16.56 -2.51
CA HIS A 131 6.60 -16.77 -3.88
C HIS A 131 8.07 -16.34 -4.01
N PRO A 132 9.04 -17.27 -4.08
CA PRO A 132 10.46 -16.94 -3.98
C PRO A 132 11.02 -16.05 -5.10
N ASP A 133 10.34 -15.97 -6.25
CA ASP A 133 10.74 -15.14 -7.40
C ASP A 133 9.91 -13.86 -7.56
N LEU A 134 8.90 -13.66 -6.72
CA LEU A 134 7.96 -12.56 -6.84
C LEU A 134 8.00 -11.65 -5.61
N CYS A 135 7.46 -10.46 -5.77
CA CYS A 135 7.13 -9.57 -4.66
C CYS A 135 6.41 -10.36 -3.57
N ASP A 136 6.87 -10.22 -2.34
CA ASP A 136 6.15 -10.74 -1.17
C ASP A 136 5.09 -9.72 -0.75
N SER A 137 3.95 -10.21 -0.27
CA SER A 137 2.84 -9.36 0.16
C SER A 137 2.63 -9.52 1.65
N SER A 138 2.49 -8.41 2.37
CA SER A 138 1.86 -8.47 3.69
C SER A 138 0.39 -8.90 3.55
N LEU A 139 -0.15 -9.51 4.60
CA LEU A 139 -1.56 -9.80 4.76
C LEU A 139 -2.17 -8.76 5.69
N GLN A 140 -3.20 -8.10 5.21
CA GLN A 140 -4.20 -7.50 6.08
C GLN A 140 -5.24 -8.56 6.46
N ALA A 141 -5.94 -8.38 7.57
CA ALA A 141 -7.33 -8.82 7.64
C ALA A 141 -8.25 -7.78 8.27
N TYR A 142 -9.47 -7.80 7.74
CA TYR A 142 -10.73 -7.37 8.34
C TYR A 142 -11.08 -5.88 8.38
N GLN A 143 -12.22 -5.59 7.77
CA GLN A 143 -13.04 -4.41 7.97
C GLN A 143 -14.28 -4.87 8.75
N PRO A 144 -14.51 -4.44 10.01
CA PRO A 144 -15.76 -4.76 10.69
C PRO A 144 -16.92 -4.11 9.94
N SER A 145 -17.79 -4.93 9.35
CA SER A 145 -19.11 -4.50 8.92
C SER A 145 -20.09 -4.70 10.08
N GLY A 146 -20.32 -3.65 10.87
CA GLY A 146 -21.28 -3.64 11.98
C GLY A 146 -20.69 -3.81 13.38
N GLN A 147 -21.59 -3.88 14.38
CA GLN A 147 -21.29 -4.03 15.83
C GLN A 147 -20.75 -5.43 16.21
N ALA A 148 -19.67 -5.89 15.58
CA ALA A 148 -18.87 -6.94 16.20
C ALA A 148 -18.22 -6.36 17.46
N VAL A 149 -18.10 -7.17 18.52
CA VAL A 149 -17.39 -6.78 19.75
C VAL A 149 -15.96 -6.43 19.36
N ILE A 150 -15.54 -5.20 19.63
CA ILE A 150 -14.32 -4.59 19.10
C ILE A 150 -13.05 -5.41 19.41
N THR A 151 -12.96 -5.98 20.62
CA THR A 151 -11.83 -6.84 21.01
C THR A 151 -11.78 -8.16 20.24
N GLN A 152 -12.95 -8.79 19.99
CA GLN A 152 -13.01 -10.03 19.21
C GLN A 152 -12.57 -9.81 17.75
N ALA A 153 -12.78 -8.60 17.21
CA ALA A 153 -12.32 -8.26 15.87
C ALA A 153 -10.80 -8.23 15.78
N VAL A 154 -10.12 -7.61 16.76
CA VAL A 154 -8.65 -7.55 16.81
C VAL A 154 -8.05 -8.93 16.97
N ASP A 155 -8.52 -9.71 17.94
CA ASP A 155 -8.03 -11.08 18.16
C ASP A 155 -8.22 -11.96 16.93
N TYR A 156 -9.39 -11.88 16.29
CA TYR A 156 -9.69 -12.62 15.07
C TYR A 156 -8.69 -12.29 13.95
N VAL A 157 -8.43 -11.01 13.70
CA VAL A 157 -7.52 -10.54 12.63
C VAL A 157 -6.12 -11.11 12.79
N PHE A 158 -5.56 -11.01 13.99
CA PHE A 158 -4.19 -11.46 14.22
C PHE A 158 -4.09 -12.98 14.36
N SER A 159 -5.15 -13.67 14.81
CA SER A 159 -5.22 -15.14 14.76
C SER A 159 -5.19 -15.71 13.34
N ASN A 160 -5.53 -14.90 12.33
CA ASN A 160 -5.51 -15.27 10.91
C ASN A 160 -4.23 -14.82 10.17
N ASN A 161 -3.12 -14.58 10.88
CA ASN A 161 -1.80 -14.24 10.32
C ASN A 161 -1.73 -12.88 9.60
N SER A 162 -2.53 -11.92 10.04
CA SER A 162 -2.42 -10.53 9.56
C SER A 162 -1.18 -9.86 10.13
N ASP A 163 -0.52 -9.05 9.31
CA ASP A 163 0.67 -8.29 9.70
C ASP A 163 0.31 -6.92 10.30
N TYR A 164 -0.91 -6.44 10.08
CA TYR A 164 -1.46 -5.20 10.64
C TYR A 164 -3.00 -5.21 10.62
N PHE A 165 -3.60 -4.32 11.43
CA PHE A 165 -5.04 -4.12 11.49
C PHE A 165 -5.46 -2.94 10.60
N LYS A 166 -6.46 -3.11 9.72
CA LYS A 166 -6.97 -2.02 8.89
C LYS A 166 -8.30 -1.50 9.39
N ILE A 167 -8.44 -0.18 9.41
CA ILE A 167 -9.66 0.53 9.77
C ILE A 167 -10.12 1.34 8.56
N THR A 168 -11.41 1.30 8.24
CA THR A 168 -11.98 2.16 7.19
C THR A 168 -12.69 3.34 7.85
N VAL A 169 -11.97 4.45 8.01
CA VAL A 169 -12.51 5.67 8.61
C VAL A 169 -13.16 6.49 7.50
N GLU A 170 -14.47 6.39 7.36
CA GLU A 170 -15.24 7.08 6.33
C GLU A 170 -16.71 7.26 6.73
N THR A 171 -17.54 7.77 5.82
CA THR A 171 -18.99 7.81 6.01
C THR A 171 -19.52 6.38 6.06
N ASN A 172 -19.99 5.96 7.25
CA ASN A 172 -20.40 4.59 7.63
C ASN A 172 -19.29 3.66 8.15
N GLY A 173 -18.08 4.18 8.37
CA GLY A 173 -17.02 3.47 9.08
C GLY A 173 -17.24 3.43 10.61
N PRO A 174 -16.29 2.83 11.37
CA PRO A 174 -16.34 2.82 12.82
C PRO A 174 -16.44 4.22 13.42
N SER A 175 -17.29 4.37 14.44
CA SER A 175 -17.44 5.63 15.18
C SER A 175 -16.11 6.05 15.84
N PRO A 176 -15.90 7.33 16.17
CA PRO A 176 -14.71 7.76 16.91
C PRO A 176 -14.48 6.98 18.20
N SER A 177 -15.53 6.65 18.96
CA SER A 177 -15.42 5.77 20.13
C SER A 177 -14.95 4.37 19.79
N SER A 178 -15.43 3.80 18.68
CA SER A 178 -14.96 2.48 18.21
C SER A 178 -13.49 2.53 17.77
N GLN A 179 -13.06 3.61 17.13
CA GLN A 179 -11.64 3.80 16.76
C GLN A 179 -10.75 3.90 18.01
N ALA A 180 -11.22 4.62 19.04
CA ALA A 180 -10.53 4.75 20.33
C ALA A 180 -10.45 3.44 21.13
N GLU A 181 -11.20 2.40 20.75
CA GLU A 181 -11.07 1.06 21.31
C GLU A 181 -10.23 0.14 20.40
N LEU A 182 -10.43 0.20 19.08
CA LEU A 182 -9.72 -0.63 18.09
C LEU A 182 -8.22 -0.36 18.06
N VAL A 183 -7.83 0.92 18.07
CA VAL A 183 -6.42 1.30 17.94
C VAL A 183 -5.61 0.85 19.16
N PRO A 184 -6.00 1.17 20.42
CA PRO A 184 -5.30 0.66 21.58
C PRO A 184 -5.32 -0.87 21.67
N ALA A 185 -6.42 -1.54 21.32
CA ALA A 185 -6.47 -3.00 21.36
C ALA A 185 -5.43 -3.66 20.44
N ALA A 186 -5.17 -3.09 19.26
CA ALA A 186 -4.08 -3.56 18.39
C ALA A 186 -2.70 -3.21 18.97
N HIS A 187 -2.55 -2.03 19.57
CA HIS A 187 -1.28 -1.59 20.19
C HIS A 187 -0.92 -2.42 21.43
N ASP A 188 -1.89 -2.85 22.23
CA ASP A 188 -1.71 -3.65 23.44
C ASP A 188 -1.06 -5.02 23.17
N ILE A 189 -1.23 -5.53 21.95
CA ILE A 189 -0.58 -6.76 21.46
C ILE A 189 0.63 -6.49 20.56
N GLY A 190 1.12 -5.24 20.54
CA GLY A 190 2.31 -4.83 19.79
C GLY A 190 2.12 -4.71 18.28
N GLN A 191 0.88 -4.63 17.80
CA GLN A 191 0.56 -4.59 16.38
C GLN A 191 0.23 -3.18 15.90
N GLN A 192 0.42 -2.93 14.60
CA GLN A 192 0.16 -1.61 13.99
C GLN A 192 -1.23 -1.54 13.35
N THR A 193 -1.78 -0.32 13.28
CA THR A 193 -3.01 -0.02 12.58
C THR A 193 -2.81 0.88 11.37
N MET A 194 -3.53 0.57 10.29
CA MET A 194 -3.59 1.37 9.06
C MET A 194 -5.02 1.85 8.88
N SER A 195 -5.23 3.12 8.58
CA SER A 195 -6.58 3.67 8.46
C SER A 195 -6.81 4.29 7.10
N HIS A 196 -7.80 3.81 6.35
CA HIS A 196 -8.31 4.54 5.19
C HIS A 196 -8.95 5.84 5.68
N CYS A 197 -8.52 6.97 5.12
CA CYS A 197 -9.04 8.29 5.44
C CYS A 197 -8.82 9.25 4.25
N ALA A 198 -9.67 9.18 3.23
CA ALA A 198 -9.49 9.93 1.98
C ALA A 198 -10.00 11.38 2.00
N ASP A 199 -10.74 11.79 3.03
CA ASP A 199 -11.33 13.13 3.16
C ASP A 199 -10.91 13.81 4.46
N MET A 200 -11.06 15.14 4.54
CA MET A 200 -10.58 15.90 5.69
C MET A 200 -11.21 15.46 7.02
N LYS A 201 -12.50 15.10 7.03
CA LYS A 201 -13.18 14.68 8.26
C LYS A 201 -12.62 13.34 8.74
N SER A 202 -12.50 12.36 7.85
CA SER A 202 -11.93 11.06 8.19
C SER A 202 -10.45 11.16 8.58
N TYR A 203 -9.69 12.03 7.92
CA TYR A 203 -8.27 12.24 8.21
C TYR A 203 -8.07 12.80 9.63
N LEU A 204 -8.83 13.82 10.02
CA LEU A 204 -8.74 14.40 11.36
C LEU A 204 -9.17 13.40 12.46
N GLN A 205 -10.22 12.60 12.22
CA GLN A 205 -10.59 11.52 13.15
C GLN A 205 -9.49 10.48 13.32
N THR A 206 -8.77 10.18 12.23
CA THR A 206 -7.67 9.21 12.27
C THR A 206 -6.44 9.76 13.00
N ILE A 207 -6.18 11.06 12.89
CA ILE A 207 -5.16 11.73 13.72
C ILE A 207 -5.58 11.68 15.20
N GLU A 208 -6.86 11.88 15.51
CA GLU A 208 -7.33 11.81 16.90
C GLU A 208 -7.22 10.39 17.49
N SER A 209 -7.54 9.36 16.70
CA SER A 209 -7.52 7.96 17.16
C SER A 209 -6.13 7.39 17.40
N GLY A 210 -5.06 8.02 16.90
CA GLY A 210 -3.69 7.54 17.07
C GLY A 210 -3.33 6.35 16.17
N SER A 211 -4.10 6.09 15.11
CA SER A 211 -3.76 5.03 14.16
C SER A 211 -2.38 5.26 13.52
N ASN A 212 -1.54 4.23 13.36
CA ASN A 212 -0.14 4.44 12.94
C ASN A 212 -0.01 5.00 11.52
N GLY A 213 -0.65 4.34 10.54
CA GLY A 213 -0.55 4.71 9.12
C GLY A 213 -1.84 5.30 8.58
N LEU A 214 -1.84 6.59 8.25
CA LEU A 214 -2.93 7.26 7.54
C LEU A 214 -2.84 6.96 6.05
N GLN A 215 -3.90 6.41 5.48
CA GLN A 215 -3.94 5.98 4.10
C GLN A 215 -4.76 6.95 3.28
N HIS A 216 -4.22 7.31 2.12
CA HIS A 216 -4.63 8.41 1.26
C HIS A 216 -4.29 9.80 1.86
N ILE A 217 -4.63 10.86 1.12
CA ILE A 217 -4.46 12.25 1.56
C ILE A 217 -5.74 13.03 1.21
N PRO A 218 -6.23 13.92 2.10
CA PRO A 218 -7.46 14.64 1.87
C PRO A 218 -7.35 15.55 0.65
N GLN A 219 -8.33 15.41 -0.26
CA GLN A 219 -8.42 16.18 -1.49
C GLN A 219 -9.43 17.34 -1.41
N ASN A 220 -10.09 17.53 -0.27
CA ASN A 220 -11.20 18.47 -0.10
C ASN A 220 -10.92 19.60 0.92
N GLY A 221 -9.64 19.86 1.21
CA GLY A 221 -9.22 20.94 2.10
C GLY A 221 -7.73 20.89 2.43
N ILE A 222 -7.24 21.86 3.20
CA ILE A 222 -5.85 21.94 3.66
C ILE A 222 -5.75 21.58 5.15
N LEU A 223 -4.78 20.74 5.51
CA LEU A 223 -4.46 20.39 6.89
C LEU A 223 -3.96 21.62 7.65
N ASN A 224 -4.44 21.81 8.87
CA ASN A 224 -3.90 22.83 9.75
C ASN A 224 -2.64 22.31 10.47
N THR A 225 -1.79 23.23 10.91
CA THR A 225 -0.53 22.90 11.60
C THR A 225 -0.74 22.09 12.88
N SER A 226 -1.78 22.39 13.65
CA SER A 226 -2.08 21.66 14.91
C SER A 226 -2.30 20.16 14.68
N ALA A 227 -2.97 19.79 13.58
CA ALA A 227 -3.20 18.41 13.21
C ALA A 227 -1.89 17.71 12.82
N ILE A 228 -1.02 18.39 12.06
CA ILE A 228 0.29 17.87 11.66
C ILE A 228 1.20 17.68 12.89
N GLU A 229 1.22 18.64 13.81
CA GLU A 229 1.97 18.52 15.06
C GLU A 229 1.46 17.37 15.93
N GLN A 230 0.15 17.09 15.90
CA GLN A 230 -0.41 15.92 16.58
C GLN A 230 0.08 14.61 15.96
N MET A 231 0.11 14.51 14.63
CA MET A 231 0.68 13.35 13.93
C MET A 231 2.13 13.09 14.36
N LEU A 232 2.94 14.15 14.46
CA LEU A 232 4.34 14.04 14.90
C LEU A 232 4.46 13.53 16.34
N ARG A 233 3.64 14.05 17.27
CA ARG A 233 3.62 13.60 18.68
C ARG A 233 3.21 12.14 18.82
N GLN A 234 2.36 11.66 17.93
CA GLN A 234 1.86 10.29 17.93
C GLN A 234 2.68 9.34 17.03
N HIS A 235 3.76 9.82 16.41
CA HIS A 235 4.59 9.04 15.48
C HIS A 235 3.82 8.42 14.31
N GLN A 236 2.79 9.12 13.84
CA GLN A 236 2.00 8.69 12.68
C GLN A 236 2.75 8.96 11.37
N TYR A 237 2.44 8.18 10.34
CA TYR A 237 2.92 8.38 8.98
C TYR A 237 1.76 8.38 7.99
N THR A 238 2.02 8.83 6.77
CA THR A 238 1.01 8.87 5.69
C THR A 238 1.46 8.08 4.46
N THR A 239 0.50 7.44 3.80
CA THR A 239 0.64 6.90 2.44
C THR A 239 -0.37 7.63 1.54
N PRO A 240 0.04 8.70 0.83
CA PRO A 240 -0.90 9.62 0.18
C PRO A 240 -1.66 9.08 -1.04
N THR A 241 -1.14 8.03 -1.70
CA THR A 241 -1.73 7.41 -2.90
C THR A 241 -2.10 8.40 -4.02
N MET A 242 -1.23 9.37 -4.31
CA MET A 242 -1.53 10.45 -5.26
C MET A 242 -1.92 9.96 -6.67
N THR A 243 -1.41 8.80 -7.10
CA THR A 243 -1.67 8.23 -8.43
C THR A 243 -3.13 7.87 -8.66
N VAL A 244 -3.84 7.34 -7.65
CA VAL A 244 -5.26 7.01 -7.79
C VAL A 244 -6.11 8.27 -7.87
N PHE A 245 -5.74 9.32 -7.13
CA PHE A 245 -6.43 10.60 -7.17
C PHE A 245 -6.24 11.33 -8.50
N GLU A 246 -5.04 11.29 -9.08
CA GLU A 246 -4.81 11.82 -10.44
C GLU A 246 -5.72 11.12 -11.46
N TYR A 247 -5.79 9.78 -11.39
CA TYR A 247 -6.66 8.99 -12.26
C TYR A 247 -8.14 9.33 -12.05
N ASP A 248 -8.63 9.26 -10.81
CA ASP A 248 -10.04 9.44 -10.49
C ASP A 248 -10.53 10.85 -10.83
N LEU A 249 -9.72 11.89 -10.59
CA LEU A 249 -10.06 13.28 -10.95
C LEU A 249 -10.02 13.52 -12.47
N SER A 250 -9.21 12.77 -13.22
CA SER A 250 -9.14 12.85 -14.68
C SER A 250 -10.27 12.11 -15.41
N ASN A 251 -11.05 11.29 -14.69
CA ASN A 251 -12.08 10.43 -15.26
C ASN A 251 -13.45 10.73 -14.62
N THR A 252 -14.39 11.25 -15.40
CA THR A 252 -15.71 11.69 -14.91
C THR A 252 -16.56 10.58 -14.28
N GLN A 253 -16.37 9.31 -14.68
CA GLN A 253 -17.07 8.17 -14.07
C GLN A 253 -16.45 7.80 -12.71
N ALA A 254 -15.15 8.06 -12.56
CA ALA A 254 -14.37 7.77 -11.37
C ALA A 254 -14.41 8.91 -10.34
N ALA A 255 -14.50 10.15 -10.79
CA ALA A 255 -14.58 11.35 -9.96
C ALA A 255 -15.77 11.33 -8.99
N ALA A 256 -16.85 10.61 -9.34
CA ALA A 256 -17.99 10.38 -8.46
C ALA A 256 -17.59 9.68 -7.14
N ARG A 257 -16.48 8.92 -7.12
CA ARG A 257 -15.95 8.25 -5.93
C ARG A 257 -15.24 9.19 -4.96
N LEU A 258 -14.76 10.34 -5.43
CA LEU A 258 -14.01 11.31 -4.63
C LEU A 258 -14.90 12.37 -3.97
N GLY A 259 -16.20 12.37 -4.27
CA GLY A 259 -17.12 13.43 -3.88
C GLY A 259 -16.93 14.72 -4.69
N ALA A 260 -17.95 15.59 -4.68
CA ALA A 260 -18.07 16.72 -5.63
C ALA A 260 -17.01 17.84 -5.48
N ASN A 261 -16.18 17.83 -4.44
CA ASN A 261 -15.28 18.94 -4.07
C ASN A 261 -13.79 18.56 -3.99
N GLY A 262 -13.40 17.39 -4.50
CA GLY A 262 -11.99 16.98 -4.53
C GLY A 262 -11.15 17.76 -5.54
N SER A 263 -9.91 18.10 -5.18
CA SER A 263 -8.91 18.68 -6.09
C SER A 263 -7.52 18.12 -5.81
N PHE A 264 -6.83 17.72 -6.88
CA PHE A 264 -5.46 17.20 -6.84
C PHE A 264 -4.48 18.19 -6.19
N GLU A 265 -4.77 19.49 -6.34
CA GLU A 265 -3.96 20.57 -5.76
C GLU A 265 -4.03 20.60 -4.24
N TYR A 266 -5.18 20.27 -3.64
CA TYR A 266 -5.29 20.15 -2.19
C TYR A 266 -4.46 18.97 -1.68
N GLY A 267 -4.55 17.80 -2.35
CA GLY A 267 -3.71 16.65 -2.03
C GLY A 267 -2.21 16.98 -2.13
N ARG A 268 -1.79 17.60 -3.23
CA ARG A 268 -0.39 18.00 -3.45
C ARG A 268 0.10 18.97 -2.38
N ALA A 269 -0.71 19.97 -2.02
CA ALA A 269 -0.38 20.92 -0.96
C ALA A 269 -0.26 20.23 0.42
N ASN A 270 -1.17 19.31 0.75
CA ASN A 270 -1.11 18.56 2.00
C ASN A 270 0.12 17.64 2.07
N VAL A 271 0.48 16.95 0.99
CA VAL A 271 1.73 16.15 0.93
C VAL A 271 2.95 17.04 1.17
N ALA A 272 3.00 18.21 0.51
CA ALA A 272 4.11 19.16 0.68
C ALA A 272 4.19 19.70 2.13
N LEU A 273 3.04 19.97 2.75
CA LEU A 273 2.96 20.39 4.16
C LEU A 273 3.43 19.29 5.11
N LEU A 274 2.95 18.06 4.95
CA LEU A 274 3.38 16.94 5.81
C LEU A 274 4.89 16.69 5.68
N HIS A 275 5.41 16.74 4.45
CA HIS A 275 6.84 16.60 4.18
C HIS A 275 7.67 17.73 4.82
N SER A 276 7.21 18.99 4.73
CA SER A 276 7.96 20.13 5.30
C SER A 276 8.02 20.12 6.82
N PHE A 277 7.03 19.50 7.48
CA PHE A 277 7.01 19.27 8.93
C PHE A 277 7.76 18.00 9.35
N GLY A 278 8.20 17.16 8.41
CA GLY A 278 8.94 15.93 8.68
C GLY A 278 8.07 14.73 9.06
N VAL A 279 6.77 14.74 8.74
CA VAL A 279 5.93 13.55 8.87
C VAL A 279 6.42 12.50 7.85
N PRO A 280 6.69 11.24 8.25
CA PRO A 280 7.09 10.21 7.31
C PRO A 280 6.02 9.96 6.24
N ILE A 281 6.45 9.91 4.98
CA ILE A 281 5.60 9.69 3.81
C ILE A 281 6.06 8.43 3.11
N LEU A 282 5.15 7.46 2.95
CA LEU A 282 5.41 6.22 2.23
C LEU A 282 4.85 6.27 0.81
N ALA A 283 5.55 5.62 -0.12
CA ALA A 283 5.05 5.41 -1.47
C ALA A 283 3.96 4.33 -1.46
N GLY A 284 2.81 4.62 -2.03
CA GLY A 284 1.74 3.64 -2.24
C GLY A 284 0.88 4.07 -3.42
N THR A 285 0.39 3.12 -4.19
CA THR A 285 -0.30 3.42 -5.46
C THR A 285 -1.82 3.41 -5.37
N ASP A 286 -2.36 2.69 -4.40
CA ASP A 286 -3.73 2.21 -4.33
C ASP A 286 -4.18 1.44 -5.58
N ALA A 287 -3.25 0.67 -6.16
CA ALA A 287 -3.53 -0.09 -7.36
C ALA A 287 -4.58 -1.18 -7.08
N ALA A 288 -5.74 -1.05 -7.74
CA ALA A 288 -6.82 -2.02 -7.71
C ALA A 288 -7.16 -2.51 -9.12
N GLY A 289 -7.05 -3.81 -9.35
CA GLY A 289 -7.31 -4.40 -10.68
C GLY A 289 -6.23 -4.10 -11.73
N THR A 290 -6.55 -4.32 -13.01
CA THR A 290 -5.62 -4.09 -14.12
C THR A 290 -5.68 -2.63 -14.56
N ILE A 291 -4.61 -1.86 -14.32
CA ILE A 291 -4.45 -0.55 -14.97
C ILE A 291 -4.20 -0.81 -16.45
N THR A 292 -5.15 -0.46 -17.32
CA THR A 292 -4.86 -0.31 -18.75
C THR A 292 -3.96 0.90 -18.91
N ALA A 293 -2.66 0.72 -18.70
CA ALA A 293 -1.68 1.74 -18.99
C ALA A 293 -1.62 1.91 -20.51
N ARG A 294 -2.47 2.79 -21.06
CA ARG A 294 -2.06 3.64 -22.18
C ARG A 294 -1.28 4.82 -21.64
N TRP A 295 -0.33 4.56 -20.75
CA TRP A 295 0.74 5.52 -20.53
C TRP A 295 1.69 5.31 -21.70
N PRO A 296 1.87 6.28 -22.61
CA PRO A 296 3.06 6.24 -23.45
C PRO A 296 4.22 6.11 -22.48
N ILE A 297 5.13 5.19 -22.76
CA ILE A 297 6.42 5.10 -22.07
C ILE A 297 6.96 6.53 -22.04
N LEU A 298 6.81 7.22 -20.90
CA LEU A 298 7.49 8.47 -20.67
C LEU A 298 8.94 8.05 -20.56
N ARG A 299 9.63 8.08 -21.70
CA ARG A 299 11.08 8.13 -21.73
C ARG A 299 11.42 9.39 -20.95
N ALA A 300 11.62 9.27 -19.65
CA ALA A 300 12.22 10.29 -18.83
C ALA A 300 13.60 10.56 -19.45
N ARG A 301 13.67 11.56 -20.33
CA ARG A 301 14.92 12.18 -20.70
C ARG A 301 15.38 12.88 -19.43
N TRP A 302 16.22 12.21 -18.65
CA TRP A 302 17.03 12.83 -17.62
C TRP A 302 17.90 13.90 -18.29
N ILE A 303 17.40 15.12 -18.38
CA ILE A 303 18.23 16.29 -18.67
C ILE A 303 18.91 16.65 -17.35
N LEU A 304 20.08 16.07 -17.12
CA LEU A 304 21.06 16.62 -16.20
C LEU A 304 21.50 17.97 -16.78
N ARG A 305 20.84 19.06 -16.39
CA ARG A 305 21.44 20.40 -16.52
C ARG A 305 22.55 20.48 -15.48
N ARG A 306 23.80 20.36 -15.93
CA ARG A 306 24.94 20.90 -15.18
C ARG A 306 24.71 22.40 -15.06
N TYR A 307 24.50 22.88 -13.85
CA TYR A 307 24.86 24.26 -13.55
C TYR A 307 26.38 24.29 -13.46
N GLY A 308 26.99 25.12 -14.32
CA GLY A 308 28.41 25.47 -14.24
C GLY A 308 28.67 26.45 -13.10
#